data_AF-A0A939M9M3-F1
#
_entry.id   AF-A0A939M9M3-F1
#
_cell.length_a   1.000
_cell.length_b   1.000
_cell.length_c   1.000
_cell.angle_alpha   90.00
_cell.angle_beta   90.00
_cell.angle_gamma   90.00
#
_symmetry.space_group_name_H-M   'P 1'
#
loop_
_entity.id
_entity.type
_entity.pdbx_description
1 polymer ?
#
loop_
_entity_poly.entity_id
_entity_poly.type
_entity_poly.pdbx_seq_one_letter_code
_entity_poly.pdbx_strand_id
1 'polypeptide(L)'
;MRASAALPTNWRLTPKERDLFLSLLANDTVTKEMAMLVLYGTEDRPDHSVAMFMSRIRSKTEPHSVKIETINRTGYRLVWTKTLKLDAVEH
;
A
#
# COMPACT_ATOMS: atom_id res chain seq x y z
N MET A 1 10.49 8.78 15.51
CA MET A 1 10.46 7.30 15.38
C MET A 1 9.33 6.95 14.41
N ARG A 2 9.64 6.49 13.19
CA ARG A 2 8.62 5.94 12.28
C ARG A 2 8.14 4.64 12.91
N ALA A 3 6.88 4.56 13.31
CA ALA A 3 6.28 3.30 13.72
C ALA A 3 6.44 2.33 12.55
N SER A 4 7.33 1.35 12.70
CA SER A 4 7.41 0.20 11.82
C SER A 4 6.13 -0.59 12.01
N ALA A 5 5.05 -0.17 11.35
CA ALA A 5 3.83 -0.94 11.26
C ALA A 5 4.21 -2.28 10.61
N ALA A 6 4.38 -3.30 11.44
CA ALA A 6 4.69 -4.64 10.99
C ALA A 6 3.43 -5.16 10.30
N LEU A 7 3.44 -5.08 8.97
CA LEU A 7 2.40 -5.69 8.16
C LEU A 7 2.45 -7.19 8.43
N PRO A 8 1.30 -7.83 8.66
CA PRO A 8 1.29 -9.22 9.03
C PRO A 8 1.83 -10.04 7.86
N THR A 9 2.77 -10.94 8.17
CA THR A 9 3.57 -11.69 7.18
C THR A 9 2.72 -12.64 6.33
N ASN A 10 1.50 -12.95 6.79
CA ASN A 10 0.50 -13.72 6.06
C ASN A 10 0.05 -13.06 4.74
N TRP A 11 0.23 -11.74 4.57
CA TRP A 11 -0.15 -11.05 3.33
C TRP A 11 0.79 -11.34 2.16
N ARG A 12 1.98 -11.89 2.42
CA ARG A 12 2.98 -12.24 1.39
C ARG A 12 3.24 -11.08 0.41
N LEU A 13 3.32 -9.85 0.92
CA LEU A 13 3.72 -8.68 0.13
C LEU A 13 5.21 -8.76 -0.19
N THR A 14 5.56 -8.52 -1.45
CA THR A 14 6.95 -8.32 -1.85
C THR A 14 7.49 -7.03 -1.21
N PRO A 15 8.82 -6.85 -1.10
CA PRO A 15 9.40 -5.64 -0.51
C PRO A 15 8.86 -4.34 -1.13
N LYS A 16 8.74 -4.29 -2.47
CA LYS A 16 8.18 -3.13 -3.18
C LYS A 16 6.70 -2.88 -2.88
N GLU A 17 5.89 -3.94 -2.83
CA GLU A 17 4.47 -3.82 -2.45
C GLU A 17 4.32 -3.36 -1.00
N ARG A 18 5.20 -3.84 -0.11
CA ARG A 18 5.24 -3.46 1.30
C ARG A 18 5.55 -1.97 1.47
N ASP A 19 6.59 -1.46 0.81
CA ASP A 19 6.96 -0.04 0.85
C ASP A 19 5.86 0.87 0.30
N LEU A 20 5.23 0.45 -0.81
CA LEU A 20 4.09 1.17 -1.38
C LEU A 20 2.88 1.18 -0.43
N PHE A 21 2.61 0.05 0.23
CA PHE A 21 1.52 -0.05 1.19
C PHE A 21 1.79 0.75 2.47
N LEU A 22 3.02 0.75 2.98
CA LEU A 22 3.43 1.60 4.11
C LEU A 22 3.28 3.09 3.76
N SER A 23 3.55 3.46 2.52
CA SER A 23 3.33 4.83 2.03
C SER A 23 1.84 5.19 2.02
N LEU A 24 0.96 4.26 1.65
CA LEU A 24 -0.50 4.41 1.73
C LEU A 24 -1.03 4.46 3.17
N LEU A 25 -0.38 3.78 4.11
CA LEU A 25 -0.72 3.85 5.53
C LEU A 25 -0.27 5.18 6.16
N ALA A 26 0.90 5.69 5.76
CA ALA A 26 1.48 6.90 6.31
C ALA A 26 0.89 8.19 5.70
N ASN A 27 0.30 8.11 4.51
CA ASN A 27 -0.26 9.25 3.80
C ASN A 27 -1.73 9.02 3.49
N ASP A 28 -2.57 10.03 3.71
CA ASP A 28 -4.00 9.96 3.39
C ASP A 28 -4.25 9.75 1.88
N THR A 29 -3.37 10.29 1.04
CA THR A 29 -3.39 10.10 -0.42
C THR A 29 -1.97 9.94 -0.93
N VAL A 30 -1.73 8.90 -1.73
CA VAL A 30 -0.47 8.65 -2.43
C VAL A 30 -0.68 8.97 -3.90
N THR A 31 0.01 9.99 -4.40
CA THR A 31 -0.04 10.35 -5.82
C THR A 31 0.67 9.30 -6.67
N LYS A 32 0.42 9.31 -7.98
CA LYS A 32 1.15 8.44 -8.91
C LYS A 32 2.65 8.69 -8.87
N GLU A 33 3.07 9.95 -8.78
CA GLU A 33 4.48 10.36 -8.67
C GLU A 33 5.11 9.86 -7.36
N MET A 34 4.40 9.97 -6.24
CA MET A 34 4.88 9.42 -4.97
C MET A 34 5.02 7.89 -5.04
N ALA A 35 4.05 7.20 -5.65
CA ALA A 35 4.12 5.76 -5.85
C ALA A 35 5.29 5.36 -6.77
N MET A 36 5.60 6.18 -7.77
CA MET A 36 6.76 6.01 -8.65
C MET A 36 8.07 6.13 -7.87
N LEU A 37 8.21 7.20 -7.08
CA LEU A 37 9.37 7.41 -6.21
C LEU A 37 9.58 6.26 -5.24
N VAL A 38 8.50 5.72 -4.67
CA VAL A 38 8.58 4.59 -3.74
C VAL A 38 8.96 3.27 -4.45
N LEU A 39 8.44 3.02 -5.65
CA LEU A 39 8.67 1.76 -6.38
C LEU A 39 10.00 1.72 -7.15
N TYR A 40 10.45 2.87 -7.64
CA TYR A 40 11.55 2.99 -8.59
C TYR A 40 12.64 3.96 -8.15
N GLY A 41 12.41 4.79 -7.13
CA GLY A 41 13.36 5.82 -6.71
C GLY A 41 13.52 6.97 -7.71
N THR A 42 12.66 7.01 -8.75
CA THR A 42 12.68 8.00 -9.82
C THR A 42 11.26 8.31 -10.29
N GLU A 43 11.09 9.51 -10.83
CA GLU A 43 9.86 9.96 -11.49
C GLU A 43 9.84 9.58 -12.98
N ASP A 44 10.97 9.08 -13.51
CA ASP A 44 11.10 8.71 -14.93
C ASP A 44 10.21 7.52 -15.29
N ARG A 45 9.55 7.60 -16.46
CA ARG A 45 8.42 6.75 -16.87
C ARG A 45 8.68 5.26 -16.61
N PRO A 46 7.74 4.55 -15.97
CA PRO A 46 8.00 3.18 -15.56
C PRO A 46 7.80 2.19 -16.71
N ASP A 47 8.61 1.13 -16.70
CA ASP A 47 8.43 -0.07 -17.52
C ASP A 47 7.19 -0.90 -17.06
N HIS A 48 6.84 -0.81 -15.76
CA HIS A 48 5.66 -1.47 -15.18
C HIS A 48 4.70 -0.47 -14.51
N SER A 49 3.41 -0.60 -14.82
CA SER A 49 2.37 0.30 -14.29
C SER A 49 2.21 0.18 -12.77
N VAL A 50 2.27 1.32 -12.05
CA VAL A 50 1.89 1.43 -10.61
C VAL A 50 0.54 0.76 -10.33
N ALA A 51 -0.39 0.83 -11.29
CA ALA A 51 -1.69 0.17 -11.22
C ALA A 51 -1.60 -1.35 -11.01
N MET A 52 -0.59 -2.02 -11.58
CA MET A 52 -0.38 -3.46 -11.40
C MET A 52 -0.02 -3.80 -9.96
N PHE A 53 0.89 -3.04 -9.35
CA PHE A 53 1.23 -3.19 -7.94
C PHE A 53 0.02 -2.91 -7.05
N MET A 54 -0.74 -1.86 -7.35
CA MET A 54 -1.98 -1.54 -6.63
C MET A 54 -3.01 -2.65 -6.72
N SER A 55 -3.21 -3.26 -7.90
CA SER A 55 -4.10 -4.42 -8.05
C SER A 55 -3.62 -5.63 -7.26
N ARG A 56 -2.31 -5.92 -7.26
CA ARG A 56 -1.75 -7.03 -6.46
C ARG A 56 -1.93 -6.82 -4.97
N ILE A 57 -1.65 -5.61 -4.48
CA ILE A 57 -1.85 -5.26 -3.08
C ILE A 57 -3.33 -5.43 -2.74
N ARG A 58 -4.26 -4.88 -3.55
CA ARG A 58 -5.70 -5.07 -3.35
C ARG A 58 -6.08 -6.53 -3.21
N SER A 59 -5.67 -7.39 -4.15
CA SER A 59 -5.98 -8.83 -4.08
C SER A 59 -5.44 -9.51 -2.82
N LYS A 60 -4.30 -9.07 -2.30
CA LYS A 60 -3.70 -9.62 -1.09
C LYS A 60 -4.34 -9.08 0.19
N THR A 61 -4.80 -7.83 0.18
CA THR A 61 -5.32 -7.14 1.37
C THR A 61 -6.85 -7.15 1.45
N GLU A 62 -7.56 -7.50 0.38
CA GLU A 62 -9.01 -7.71 0.32
C GLU A 62 -9.54 -8.66 1.42
N PRO A 63 -8.96 -9.85 1.67
CA PRO A 63 -9.40 -10.72 2.76
C PRO A 63 -9.19 -10.11 4.16
N HIS A 64 -8.44 -9.01 4.25
CA HIS A 64 -8.13 -8.33 5.50
C HIS A 64 -8.90 -7.01 5.64
N SER A 65 -10.05 -6.83 4.97
CA SER A 65 -10.88 -5.62 5.10
C SER A 65 -10.09 -4.32 4.84
N VAL A 66 -9.08 -4.38 3.97
CA VAL A 66 -8.32 -3.22 3.52
C VAL A 66 -8.73 -2.93 2.09
N LYS A 67 -9.37 -1.78 1.88
CA LYS A 67 -9.75 -1.31 0.55
C LYS A 67 -8.80 -0.20 0.12
N ILE A 68 -8.34 -0.24 -1.13
CA ILE A 68 -7.56 0.85 -1.73
C ILE A 68 -8.42 1.44 -2.83
N GLU A 69 -8.71 2.73 -2.75
CA GLU A 69 -9.50 3.44 -3.76
C GLU A 69 -8.59 4.22 -4.71
N THR A 70 -8.91 4.19 -6.01
CA THR A 70 -8.21 5.00 -7.00
C THR A 70 -8.93 6.34 -7.10
N ILE A 71 -8.21 7.44 -6.85
CA ILE A 71 -8.70 8.79 -7.05
C ILE A 71 -8.31 9.22 -8.46
N ASN A 72 -9.33 9.44 -9.32
CA ASN A 72 -9.13 9.84 -10.70
C ASN A 72 -8.22 11.08 -10.80
N ARG A 73 -7.21 10.99 -11.69
CA ARG A 73 -6.18 12.02 -11.93
C ARG A 73 -5.30 12.42 -10.74
N THR A 74 -5.47 11.83 -9.57
CA THR A 74 -4.69 12.19 -8.37
C THR A 74 -3.78 11.05 -7.92
N GLY A 75 -4.34 9.85 -7.71
CA GLY A 75 -3.56 8.74 -7.15
C GLY A 75 -4.41 7.70 -6.47
N TYR A 76 -3.97 7.27 -5.28
CA TYR A 76 -4.54 6.17 -4.53
C TYR A 76 -4.70 6.56 -3.07
N ARG A 77 -5.81 6.14 -2.46
CA ARG A 77 -6.09 6.34 -1.04
C ARG A 77 -6.38 5.00 -0.39
N LEU A 78 -5.86 4.81 0.82
CA LEU A 78 -6.25 3.69 1.66
C LEU A 78 -7.57 4.02 2.35
N VAL A 79 -8.57 3.16 2.16
CA VAL A 79 -9.84 3.21 2.89
C VAL A 79 -9.89 2.01 3.80
N TRP A 80 -9.58 2.26 5.07
CA TRP A 80 -9.69 1.23 6.08
C TRP A 80 -11.15 1.08 6.48
N THR A 81 -11.79 -0.01 6.05
CA THR A 81 -13.05 -0.42 6.66
C THR A 81 -12.72 -0.90 8.07
N LYS A 82 -13.20 -0.13 9.04
CA LYS A 82 -12.98 -0.17 10.49
C LYS A 82 -13.35 -1.53 11.12
N THR A 83 -12.65 -2.60 10.74
CA THR A 83 -12.80 -3.94 11.33
C THR A 83 -11.51 -4.75 11.18
N LEU A 84 -10.37 -4.18 11.58
CA LEU A 84 -9.32 -5.02 12.13
C LEU A 84 -9.06 -4.56 13.55
N LYS A 85 -9.56 -5.37 14.48
CA LYS A 85 -8.77 -5.75 15.64
C LYS A 85 -7.45 -6.23 15.05
N LEU A 86 -6.44 -5.36 14.99
CA LEU A 86 -5.05 -5.82 14.96
C LEU A 86 -4.94 -6.57 16.29
N ASP A 87 -5.30 -7.84 16.29
CA ASP A 87 -4.98 -8.71 17.39
C ASP A 87 -3.45 -8.71 17.43
N ALA A 88 -2.96 -7.97 18.40
CA ALA A 88 -1.60 -8.01 18.84
C ALA A 88 -1.29 -9.49 19.11
N VAL A 89 -0.65 -10.15 18.15
CA VAL A 89 0.10 -11.36 18.45
C VAL A 89 1.35 -10.87 19.18
N GLU A 90 1.17 -10.67 20.49
CA GLU A 90 2.23 -10.89 21.45
C GLU A 90 2.54 -12.38 21.40
N HIS A 91 3.76 -12.74 21.02
CA HIS A 91 4.34 -13.97 21.53
C HIS A 91 5.82 -13.79 21.82
#